data_AF-W5WL89-F1
#
_entry.id   AF-W5WL89-F1
#
_cell.length_a   1.000
_cell.length_b   1.000
_cell.length_c   1.000
_cell.angle_alpha   90.00
_cell.angle_beta   90.00
_cell.angle_gamma   90.00
#
_symmetry.space_group_name_H-M   'P 1'
#
loop_
_entity.id
_entity.type
_entity.pdbx_description
1 polymer ?
#
loop_
_entity_poly.entity_id
_entity_poly.type
_entity_poly.pdbx_seq_one_letter_code
_entity_poly.pdbx_strand_id
1 'polypeptide(L)' 'MSAPEDKEQPQRPLLRVVRGTPDDVELAALTAVVAGLAAAPGAPRDERAPSAWADRASLLRQPLRPGLGAWRASGFAR' A
#
# COMPACT_ATOMS: atom_id res chain seq x y z
N MET A 1 26.59 37.83 16.78
CA MET A 1 25.84 37.00 15.81
C MET A 1 26.02 35.54 16.22
N SER A 2 25.03 34.93 16.86
CA SER A 2 25.06 33.50 17.18
C SER A 2 24.58 32.70 15.96
N ALA A 3 25.32 31.64 15.62
CA ALA A 3 25.01 30.72 14.53
C ALA A 3 23.67 30.00 14.75
N PRO A 4 22.94 29.60 13.70
CA PRO A 4 21.76 28.77 13.86
C PRO A 4 22.20 27.40 14.37
N GLU A 5 21.69 27.00 15.54
CA GLU A 5 21.79 25.65 16.03
C GLU A 5 21.02 24.73 15.07
N ASP A 6 21.71 23.77 14.46
CA ASP A 6 21.10 22.68 13.69
C ASP A 6 20.19 21.88 14.63
N LYS A 7 18.90 22.21 14.60
CA LYS A 7 17.87 21.41 15.27
C LYS A 7 17.75 20.10 14.53
N GLU A 8 18.36 19.06 15.09
CA GLU A 8 18.27 17.69 14.61
C GLU A 8 16.81 17.23 14.68
N GLN A 9 16.10 17.39 13.57
CA GLN A 9 14.72 16.96 13.46
C GLN A 9 14.71 15.43 13.53
N PRO A 10 13.87 14.82 14.38
CA PRO A 10 13.82 13.37 14.49
C PRO A 10 13.42 12.77 13.14
N GLN A 11 14.38 12.12 12.48
CA GLN A 11 14.15 11.46 11.20
C GLN A 11 13.10 10.36 11.38
N ARG A 12 12.07 10.37 10.53
CA ARG A 12 11.04 9.33 10.57
C ARG A 12 11.68 7.97 10.23
N PRO A 13 11.41 6.92 11.02
CA PRO A 13 11.99 5.60 10.76
C PRO A 13 11.49 5.03 9.43
N LEU A 14 12.39 4.42 8.66
CA LEU A 14 12.09 3.81 7.36
C LEU A 14 11.21 2.56 7.48
N LEU A 15 11.32 1.83 8.59
CA LEU A 15 10.54 0.63 8.90
C LEU A 15 10.07 0.71 10.36
N ARG A 16 8.82 0.32 10.64
CA ARG A 16 8.28 0.22 12.01
C ARG A 16 7.57 -1.12 12.21
N VAL A 17 8.00 -1.88 13.20
CA VAL A 17 7.29 -3.09 13.65
C VAL A 17 6.05 -2.66 14.42
N VAL A 18 4.87 -2.94 13.89
CA VAL A 18 3.59 -2.59 14.53
C VAL A 18 3.13 -3.69 15.50
N ARG A 19 3.56 -4.94 15.25
CA ARG A 19 3.20 -6.12 16.05
C ARG A 19 4.29 -7.17 15.97
N GLY A 20 4.49 -7.91 17.05
CA GLY A 20 5.51 -8.97 17.17
C GLY A 20 6.83 -8.45 17.71
N THR A 21 7.72 -9.39 18.05
CA THR A 21 9.07 -9.12 18.56
C THR A 21 10.05 -9.95 17.72
N PRO A 22 10.38 -9.50 16.49
CA PRO A 22 11.30 -10.23 15.64
C PRO A 22 12.68 -10.29 16.31
N ASP A 23 13.38 -11.40 16.10
CA ASP A 23 14.80 -11.45 16.47
C ASP A 23 15.67 -10.66 15.47
N ASP A 24 16.95 -10.50 15.80
CA ASP A 24 17.89 -9.74 14.99
C ASP A 24 18.06 -10.31 13.58
N VAL A 25 17.95 -11.64 13.44
CA VAL A 25 18.11 -12.34 12.16
C VAL A 25 16.90 -12.09 11.28
N GLU A 26 15.70 -12.19 11.83
CA GLU A 26 14.44 -11.91 11.14
C GLU A 26 14.35 -10.45 10.69
N LEU A 27 14.74 -9.50 11.57
CA LEU A 27 14.75 -8.08 11.24
C LEU A 27 15.77 -7.76 10.14
N ALA A 28 16.97 -8.34 10.21
CA ALA A 28 18.00 -8.18 9.19
C ALA A 28 17.54 -8.77 7.85
N ALA A 29 16.94 -9.97 7.85
CA ALA A 29 16.43 -10.62 6.66
C ALA A 29 15.35 -9.77 5.97
N LEU A 30 14.38 -9.26 6.74
CA LEU A 30 13.34 -8.38 6.20
C LEU A 30 13.94 -7.09 5.61
N THR A 31 14.89 -6.48 6.30
CA THR A 31 15.56 -5.25 5.83
C THR A 31 16.34 -5.49 4.54
N ALA A 32 17.07 -6.60 4.46
CA ALA A 32 17.82 -6.98 3.26
C ALA A 32 16.90 -7.18 2.05
N VAL A 33 15.74 -7.80 2.22
CA VAL A 33 14.74 -7.97 1.15
C VAL A 33 14.21 -6.62 0.69
N VAL A 34 13.83 -5.73 1.62
CA VAL A 34 13.32 -4.39 1.27
C VAL A 34 14.38 -3.56 0.55
N ALA A 35 15.63 -3.58 1.04
CA ALA A 35 16.74 -2.89 0.38
C ALA A 35 17.02 -3.46 -1.01
N GLY A 36 16.99 -4.79 -1.17
CA GLY A 36 17.17 -5.45 -2.46
C GLY A 36 16.08 -5.08 -3.47
N LEU A 37 14.81 -5.02 -3.04
CA LEU A 37 13.70 -4.58 -3.89
C LEU A 37 13.82 -3.09 -4.28
N ALA A 38 14.29 -2.24 -3.37
CA ALA A 38 14.50 -0.81 -3.64
C ALA A 38 15.68 -0.55 -4.59
N ALA A 39 16.73 -1.39 -4.52
CA ALA A 39 17.90 -1.32 -5.39
C ALA A 39 17.68 -1.98 -6.76
N ALA A 40 16.64 -2.80 -6.90
CA ALA A 40 16.35 -3.49 -8.15
C ALA A 40 16.07 -2.47 -9.27
N PRO A 41 16.72 -2.59 -10.43
CA PRO A 41 16.40 -1.74 -11.57
C PRO A 41 14.92 -1.92 -11.92
N GLY A 42 14.22 -0.79 -12.09
CA GLY A 42 12.79 -0.81 -12.42
C GLY A 42 12.56 -1.67 -13.65
N ALA A 43 11.75 -2.71 -13.50
CA ALA A 43 11.28 -3.47 -14.65
C ALA A 43 10.61 -2.48 -15.63
N PRO A 44 10.77 -2.65 -16.96
CA PRO A 44 9.96 -1.89 -17.90
C PRO A 44 8.51 -2.00 -17.46
N ARG A 45 7.80 -0.85 -17.40
CA ARG A 45 6.37 -0.85 -17.10
C ARG A 45 5.70 -1.67 -18.20
N ASP A 46 5.49 -2.94 -17.90
CA ASP A 46 4.54 -3.77 -18.60
C ASP A 46 3.23 -2.98 -18.53
N GLU A 47 2.63 -2.65 -19.67
CA GLU A 47 1.28 -2.08 -19.75
C GLU A 47 0.24 -3.13 -19.34
N ARG A 48 0.50 -3.84 -18.23
CA ARG A 48 -0.46 -4.75 -17.64
C ARG A 48 -1.70 -3.95 -17.33
N ALA A 49 -2.81 -4.46 -17.85
CA ALA A 49 -4.12 -3.99 -17.48
C ALA A 49 -4.17 -3.84 -15.95
N PRO A 50 -4.66 -2.71 -15.43
CA PRO A 50 -4.79 -2.51 -13.99
C PRO A 50 -5.49 -3.71 -13.37
N SER A 51 -5.00 -4.18 -12.23
CA SER A 51 -5.70 -5.25 -11.51
C SER A 51 -7.12 -4.79 -11.18
N ALA A 52 -8.07 -5.73 -11.07
CA ALA A 52 -9.43 -5.39 -10.65
C ALA A 52 -9.46 -4.69 -9.28
N TRP A 53 -8.45 -4.90 -8.43
CA TRP A 53 -8.31 -4.24 -7.13
C TRP A 53 -7.82 -2.79 -7.24
N ALA A 54 -7.10 -2.45 -8.32
CA ALA A 54 -6.69 -1.10 -8.62
C ALA A 54 -7.77 -0.29 -9.34
N ASP A 55 -8.91 -0.91 -9.70
CA ASP A 55 -10.01 -0.21 -10.35
C ASP A 55 -10.68 0.76 -9.37
N ARG A 56 -10.42 2.05 -9.55
CA ARG A 56 -11.02 3.11 -8.73
C ARG A 56 -12.53 3.17 -8.89
N ALA A 57 -13.11 2.68 -9.99
CA ALA A 57 -14.56 2.60 -10.15
C ALA A 57 -15.20 1.64 -9.15
N SER A 58 -14.45 0.65 -8.65
CA SER A 58 -14.91 -0.25 -7.58
C SER A 58 -15.04 0.45 -6.21
N LEU A 59 -14.32 1.55 -5.99
CA LEU A 59 -14.40 2.37 -4.79
C LEU A 59 -15.58 3.35 -4.83
N LEU A 60 -16.19 3.54 -6.00
CA LEU A 60 -17.31 4.45 -6.20
C LEU A 60 -18.62 3.66 -6.19
N ARG A 61 -19.66 4.26 -5.61
CA ARG A 61 -21.01 3.69 -5.67
C ARG A 61 -21.48 3.67 -7.12
N GLN A 62 -21.74 2.47 -7.65
CA GLN A 62 -22.36 2.34 -8.96
C GLN A 62 -23.86 2.70 -8.90
N PRO A 63 -24.42 3.31 -9.97
CA PRO A 63 -25.84 3.59 -10.05
C PRO A 63 -26.65 2.32 -9.92
N LEU A 64 -27.66 2.34 -9.05
CA LEU A 64 -28.67 1.29 -9.00
C LEU A 64 -29.50 1.36 -10.29
N ARG A 65 -29.54 0.27 -11.05
CA ARG A 65 -30.43 0.17 -12.22
C ARG A 65 -31.79 -0.34 -11.73
N PRO A 66 -32.86 0.48 -11.78
CA PRO A 66 -34.20 0.01 -11.43
C PRO A 66 -34.67 -1.03 -12.45
N GLY A 67 -35.36 -2.07 -11.97
CA GLY A 67 -35.89 -3.14 -12.81
C GLY A 67 -36.72 -4.13 -11.98
N LEU A 68 -37.59 -4.89 -12.64
CA LEU A 68 -38.36 -5.96 -12.01
C LEU A 68 -37.39 -6.95 -11.34
N GLY A 69 -37.51 -7.12 -10.03
CA GLY A 69 -36.64 -8.01 -9.25
C GLY A 69 -35.31 -7.40 -8.78
N ALA A 70 -34.97 -6.15 -9.13
CA ALA A 70 -33.70 -5.52 -8.72
C ALA A 70 -33.53 -5.42 -7.19
N TRP A 71 -34.63 -5.20 -6.46
CA TRP A 71 -34.67 -5.22 -4.99
C TRP A 71 -34.41 -6.61 -4.38
N ARG A 72 -34.79 -7.68 -5.07
CA ARG A 72 -34.48 -9.05 -4.63
C ARG A 72 -33.04 -9.40 -4.95
N ALA A 73 -32.53 -8.92 -6.09
CA ALA A 73 -31.16 -9.13 -6.53
C ALA A 73 -30.11 -8.44 -5.63
N SER A 74 -30.45 -7.34 -4.94
CA SER A 74 -29.51 -6.64 -4.05
C SER A 74 -29.10 -7.43 -2.80
N GLY A 75 -29.85 -8.48 -2.44
CA GLY A 75 -29.53 -9.34 -1.31
C GLY A 75 -28.62 -10.53 -1.64
N PHE A 76 -28.33 -10.75 -2.93
CA PHE A 76 -27.40 -11.80 -3.35
C PHE A 76 -25.99 -11.25 -3.51
N ALA A 77 -25.01 -11.98 -2.99
CA ALA A 77 -23.60 -11.69 -3.25
C ALA A 77 -23.35 -11.77 -4.76
N ARG A 78 -22.64 -10.77 -5.30
CA ARG A 78 -22.32 -10.67 -6.72
C ARG A 78 -20.92 -11.18 -7.00
#